data_AF-A0A1B8GGG9-F1
#
_entry.id   AF-A0A1B8GGG9-F1
#
_cell.length_a   1.000
_cell.length_b   1.000
_cell.length_c   1.000
_cell.angle_alpha   90.00
_cell.angle_beta   90.00
_cell.angle_gamma   90.00
#
_symmetry.space_group_name_H-M   'P 1'
#
loop_
_entity.id
_entity.type
_entity.pdbx_description
1 polymer ?
#
loop_
_entity_poly.entity_id
_entity_poly.type
_entity_poly.pdbx_seq_one_letter_code
_entity_poly.pdbx_strand_id
1 'polypeptide(L)'
;MNTLKRRSRHSAQRHLQTQPTALESPFLKLPLELIYLTASHLPTESVACLSLCNHYLYSSLKTEYHLKTESIFTIDNLHPPRDADSIVMNAFLHLLERDLPLHIICPHCNKLHFTPLAERHLVTERYSPTTSKTWSKCRTRDSLSQGVRYTPPRFSSTIFLMAMKTHRRGCDTSPLLDLLSYKKIESCAGFTQLHISEARIRNDSLLIRDQKVFMLPASRKNPFTLFGEFGFCRHCVLHSTDDLLCCGIYVPTVEEMDNYVSREGIIYCNYCHTELRIDFKSYGKAGNAMFVTRWMDIGEGRDVDDVKWRVRLGGGNEWLWDEVIYPRGSICDAFEGGEDFEFDLIMTKKDEMELFARRPLVALASERGQGKVEPSHMIIDGRIVRVPSTEIGRCCDHSHQQYRHRPF
;
A
#
# COMPACT_ATOMS: atom_id res chain seq x y z
N MET A 1 -24.86 20.32 1.46
CA MET A 1 -24.75 18.99 2.11
C MET A 1 -25.86 18.02 1.67
N ASN A 2 -26.20 17.92 0.36
CA ASN A 2 -27.29 17.03 -0.11
C ASN A 2 -27.18 16.53 -1.57
N THR A 3 -26.02 16.63 -2.22
CA THR A 3 -25.87 16.32 -3.66
C THR A 3 -25.14 15.00 -3.97
N LEU A 4 -24.54 14.32 -3.00
CA LEU A 4 -23.81 13.06 -3.22
C LEU A 4 -24.67 11.78 -3.19
N LYS A 5 -25.90 11.82 -2.66
CA LYS A 5 -26.76 10.62 -2.55
C LYS A 5 -27.47 10.22 -3.84
N ARG A 6 -27.55 11.10 -4.85
CA ARG A 6 -28.41 10.88 -6.04
C ARG A 6 -27.69 10.17 -7.21
N ARG A 7 -26.36 10.22 -7.30
CA ARG A 7 -25.61 9.57 -8.39
C ARG A 7 -25.43 8.06 -8.22
N SER A 8 -25.46 7.54 -6.99
CA SER A 8 -25.28 6.10 -6.72
C SER A 8 -26.45 5.21 -7.17
N ARG A 9 -27.67 5.77 -7.25
CA ARG A 9 -28.86 4.99 -7.67
C ARG A 9 -28.93 4.73 -9.18
N HIS A 10 -28.38 5.62 -10.01
CA HIS A 10 -28.52 5.49 -11.46
C HIS A 10 -27.55 4.48 -12.10
N SER A 11 -26.38 4.22 -11.51
CA SER A 11 -25.42 3.25 -12.07
C SER A 11 -25.76 1.80 -11.73
N ALA A 12 -26.41 1.53 -10.59
CA ALA A 12 -26.90 0.20 -10.26
C ALA A 12 -28.12 -0.21 -11.12
N GLN A 13 -28.82 0.76 -11.72
CA GLN A 13 -30.08 0.52 -12.43
C GLN A 13 -29.90 0.16 -13.91
N ARG A 14 -28.71 0.39 -14.50
CA ARG A 14 -28.45 0.05 -15.91
C ARG A 14 -28.03 -1.40 -16.16
N HIS A 15 -27.79 -2.19 -15.11
CA HIS A 15 -27.50 -3.63 -15.23
C HIS A 15 -28.73 -4.53 -15.13
N LEU A 16 -29.93 -3.96 -14.95
CA LEU A 16 -31.20 -4.67 -15.17
C LEU A 16 -31.55 -4.69 -16.67
N GLN A 17 -30.63 -5.14 -17.51
CA GLN A 17 -31.00 -5.55 -18.87
C GLN A 17 -31.75 -6.86 -18.76
N THR A 18 -33.05 -6.82 -19.08
CA THR A 18 -33.93 -7.93 -19.47
C THR A 18 -33.43 -9.30 -19.02
N GLN A 19 -33.82 -9.70 -17.81
CA GLN A 19 -33.69 -11.08 -17.37
C GLN A 19 -34.41 -11.95 -18.42
N PRO A 20 -33.72 -12.86 -19.11
CA PRO A 20 -34.40 -13.85 -19.93
C PRO A 20 -35.43 -14.54 -19.06
N THR A 21 -36.65 -14.77 -19.56
CA THR A 21 -37.62 -15.63 -18.89
C THR A 21 -36.96 -16.99 -18.71
N ALA A 22 -36.36 -17.22 -17.54
CA ALA A 22 -35.51 -18.35 -17.30
C ALA A 22 -36.38 -19.60 -17.41
N LEU A 23 -36.02 -20.50 -18.33
CA LEU A 23 -36.57 -21.85 -18.35
C LEU A 23 -36.42 -22.42 -16.93
N GLU A 24 -37.50 -22.98 -16.38
CA GLU A 24 -37.45 -23.63 -15.07
C GLU A 24 -36.28 -24.63 -15.02
N SER A 25 -35.34 -24.42 -14.10
CA SER A 25 -34.20 -25.31 -13.93
C SER A 25 -34.69 -26.73 -13.61
N PRO A 26 -34.27 -27.76 -14.36
CA PRO A 26 -34.63 -29.16 -14.07
C PRO A 26 -34.26 -29.57 -12.64
N PHE A 27 -33.22 -28.94 -12.07
CA PHE A 27 -32.78 -29.17 -10.71
C PHE A 27 -33.85 -28.83 -9.66
N LEU A 28 -34.69 -27.82 -9.94
CA LEU A 28 -35.79 -27.42 -9.05
C LEU A 28 -36.97 -28.40 -9.08
N LYS A 29 -36.98 -29.35 -10.01
CA LYS A 29 -38.00 -30.41 -10.12
C LYS A 29 -37.60 -31.69 -9.40
N LEU A 30 -36.39 -31.74 -8.83
CA LEU A 30 -35.93 -32.89 -8.07
C LEU A 30 -36.70 -33.00 -6.74
N PRO A 31 -37.06 -34.23 -6.31
CA PRO A 31 -37.49 -34.48 -4.94
C PRO A 31 -36.45 -33.97 -3.93
N LEU A 32 -36.94 -33.51 -2.79
CA LEU A 32 -36.13 -32.89 -1.74
C LEU A 32 -35.05 -33.85 -1.21
N GLU A 33 -35.35 -35.15 -1.18
CA GLU A 33 -34.44 -36.22 -0.79
C GLU A 33 -33.21 -36.27 -1.69
N LEU A 34 -33.39 -36.07 -3.01
CA LEU A 34 -32.27 -36.04 -3.95
C LEU A 34 -31.44 -34.76 -3.81
N ILE A 35 -32.09 -33.63 -3.48
CA ILE A 35 -31.39 -32.37 -3.18
C ILE A 35 -30.54 -32.53 -1.92
N TYR A 36 -31.07 -33.16 -0.86
CA TYR A 36 -30.33 -33.45 0.36
C TYR A 36 -29.20 -34.45 0.16
N LEU A 37 -29.43 -35.53 -0.58
CA LEU A 37 -28.39 -36.48 -0.94
C LEU A 37 -27.26 -35.79 -1.71
N THR A 38 -27.60 -34.95 -2.70
CA THR A 38 -26.61 -34.16 -3.44
C THR A 38 -25.82 -33.23 -2.50
N ALA A 39 -26.51 -32.48 -1.64
CA ALA A 39 -25.88 -31.59 -0.69
C ALA A 39 -24.97 -32.32 0.31
N SER A 40 -25.30 -33.57 0.68
CA SER A 40 -24.51 -34.36 1.64
C SER A 40 -23.13 -34.76 1.10
N HIS A 41 -22.96 -34.71 -0.22
CA HIS A 41 -21.70 -34.98 -0.91
C HIS A 41 -20.92 -33.69 -1.23
N LEU A 42 -21.44 -32.51 -0.88
CA LEU A 42 -20.77 -31.23 -1.11
C LEU A 42 -20.07 -30.73 0.16
N PRO A 43 -18.91 -30.06 0.02
CA PRO A 43 -18.34 -29.28 1.12
C PRO A 43 -19.32 -28.22 1.63
N THR A 44 -19.23 -27.85 2.90
CA THR A 44 -20.15 -26.93 3.57
C THR A 44 -20.27 -25.58 2.84
N GLU A 45 -19.16 -25.02 2.38
CA GLU A 45 -19.12 -23.79 1.60
C GLU A 45 -19.86 -23.89 0.26
N SER A 46 -19.84 -25.08 -0.36
CA SER A 46 -20.54 -25.34 -1.62
C SER A 46 -22.04 -25.51 -1.38
N VAL A 47 -22.44 -26.15 -0.27
CA VAL A 47 -23.85 -26.20 0.16
C VAL A 47 -24.38 -24.80 0.44
N ALA A 48 -23.57 -23.94 1.08
CA ALA A 48 -23.94 -22.55 1.32
C ALA A 48 -24.13 -21.79 0.00
N CYS A 49 -23.23 -21.93 -0.98
CA CYS A 49 -23.42 -21.36 -2.33
C CYS A 49 -24.68 -21.89 -3.03
N LEU A 50 -24.91 -23.21 -2.99
CA LEU A 50 -26.10 -23.84 -3.57
C LEU A 50 -27.39 -23.29 -2.96
N SER A 51 -27.38 -23.06 -1.64
CA SER A 51 -28.52 -22.47 -0.94
C SER A 51 -28.84 -21.05 -1.43
N LEU A 52 -27.84 -20.28 -1.88
CA LEU A 52 -28.03 -18.91 -2.36
C LEU A 52 -28.53 -18.84 -3.82
N CYS A 53 -28.56 -19.95 -4.55
CA CYS A 53 -28.99 -19.93 -5.95
C CYS A 53 -30.47 -19.57 -6.11
N ASN A 54 -31.33 -19.89 -5.14
CA ASN A 54 -32.75 -19.47 -5.13
C ASN A 54 -33.41 -19.66 -3.75
N HIS A 55 -34.58 -19.05 -3.58
CA HIS A 55 -35.33 -19.08 -2.31
C HIS A 55 -35.77 -20.48 -1.87
N TYR A 56 -36.11 -21.37 -2.81
CA TYR A 56 -36.52 -22.75 -2.49
C TYR A 56 -35.34 -23.53 -1.89
N LEU A 57 -34.18 -23.55 -2.57
CA LEU A 57 -32.97 -24.19 -2.06
C LEU A 57 -32.51 -23.58 -0.74
N TYR A 58 -32.58 -22.25 -0.61
CA TYR A 58 -32.27 -21.58 0.66
C TYR A 58 -33.15 -22.11 1.79
N SER A 59 -34.47 -22.14 1.59
CA SER A 59 -35.43 -22.58 2.62
C SER A 59 -35.25 -24.07 2.97
N SER A 60 -35.05 -24.90 1.95
CA SER A 60 -34.87 -26.35 2.07
C SER A 60 -33.57 -26.72 2.79
N LEU A 61 -32.44 -26.12 2.39
CA LEU A 61 -31.12 -26.45 2.92
C LEU A 61 -30.84 -25.77 4.26
N LYS A 62 -31.41 -24.60 4.52
CA LYS A 62 -31.24 -23.88 5.81
C LYS A 62 -31.71 -24.70 7.00
N THR A 63 -32.82 -25.42 6.83
CA THR A 63 -33.46 -26.20 7.89
C THR A 63 -32.64 -27.45 8.23
N GLU A 64 -32.15 -28.15 7.21
CA GLU A 64 -31.43 -29.42 7.33
C GLU A 64 -29.98 -29.24 7.81
N TYR A 65 -29.23 -28.31 7.22
CA TYR A 65 -27.82 -28.11 7.54
C TYR A 65 -27.61 -27.19 8.75
N HIS A 66 -28.66 -26.95 9.54
CA HIS A 66 -28.62 -26.04 10.70
C HIS A 66 -27.85 -24.75 10.39
N LEU A 67 -28.12 -24.11 9.26
CA LEU A 67 -27.71 -22.71 9.01
C LEU A 67 -28.42 -21.73 9.98
N LYS A 68 -29.02 -22.24 11.07
CA LYS A 68 -29.48 -21.52 12.25
C LYS A 68 -28.30 -20.77 12.86
N THR A 69 -28.12 -19.53 12.42
CA THR A 69 -28.23 -18.26 13.19
C THR A 69 -28.02 -18.23 14.71
N GLU A 70 -27.42 -19.22 15.36
CA GLU A 70 -27.00 -19.11 16.77
C GLU A 70 -25.48 -19.02 16.98
N SER A 71 -24.63 -19.37 16.00
CA SER A 71 -23.25 -18.84 15.99
C SER A 71 -22.44 -18.93 14.68
N ILE A 72 -22.87 -19.64 13.64
CA ILE A 72 -21.94 -20.03 12.55
C ILE A 72 -22.05 -19.17 11.26
N PHE A 73 -23.24 -18.79 10.77
CA PHE A 73 -23.35 -17.85 9.62
C PHE A 73 -24.60 -16.98 9.72
N THR A 74 -24.47 -15.71 10.14
CA THR A 74 -25.51 -14.71 9.88
C THR A 74 -25.19 -14.00 8.56
N ILE A 75 -26.00 -14.22 7.52
CA ILE A 75 -25.92 -13.49 6.24
C ILE A 75 -26.04 -11.97 6.48
N ASP A 76 -26.77 -11.57 7.52
CA ASP A 76 -26.95 -10.17 7.90
C ASP A 76 -25.81 -9.58 8.75
N ASN A 77 -24.88 -10.42 9.25
CA ASN A 77 -23.71 -9.98 10.04
C ASN A 77 -22.48 -10.86 9.74
N LEU A 78 -21.72 -10.47 8.71
CA LEU A 78 -20.42 -11.03 8.29
C LEU A 78 -19.30 -10.86 9.35
N HIS A 79 -19.46 -11.37 10.56
CA HIS A 79 -18.41 -11.47 11.58
C HIS A 79 -18.50 -12.80 12.35
N PRO A 80 -17.85 -13.88 11.87
CA PRO A 80 -17.75 -15.14 12.61
C PRO A 80 -16.67 -15.10 13.72
N PRO A 81 -16.77 -15.90 14.80
CA PRO A 81 -15.73 -16.06 15.81
C PRO A 81 -14.71 -17.18 15.49
N ARG A 82 -13.45 -16.88 15.86
CA ARG A 82 -12.25 -17.71 16.16
C ARG A 82 -12.04 -19.01 15.35
N ASP A 83 -11.43 -18.80 14.19
CA ASP A 83 -10.45 -19.66 13.51
C ASP A 83 -10.97 -20.85 12.67
N ALA A 84 -11.75 -21.79 13.22
CA ALA A 84 -12.28 -22.90 12.40
C ALA A 84 -13.38 -22.44 11.42
N ASP A 85 -14.28 -21.56 11.89
CA ASP A 85 -15.31 -20.93 11.05
C ASP A 85 -14.71 -19.92 10.04
N SER A 86 -13.48 -19.46 10.26
CA SER A 86 -12.80 -18.55 9.31
C SER A 86 -12.38 -19.27 8.03
N ILE A 87 -12.00 -20.54 8.08
CA ILE A 87 -11.55 -21.29 6.89
C ILE A 87 -12.74 -21.55 5.97
N VAL A 88 -13.84 -22.10 6.52
CA VAL A 88 -15.07 -22.38 5.76
C VAL A 88 -15.68 -21.07 5.23
N MET A 89 -15.73 -20.01 6.04
CA MET A 89 -16.19 -18.70 5.59
C MET A 89 -15.31 -18.15 4.46
N ASN A 90 -13.98 -18.21 4.58
CA ASN A 90 -13.10 -17.73 3.51
C ASN A 90 -13.29 -18.54 2.23
N ALA A 91 -13.38 -19.88 2.32
CA ALA A 91 -13.66 -20.75 1.18
C ALA A 91 -15.00 -20.39 0.51
N PHE A 92 -16.06 -20.20 1.31
CA PHE A 92 -17.36 -19.74 0.83
C PHE A 92 -17.30 -18.38 0.14
N LEU A 93 -16.63 -17.41 0.76
CA LEU A 93 -16.48 -16.10 0.16
C LEU A 93 -15.69 -16.19 -1.16
N HIS A 94 -14.67 -17.05 -1.27
CA HIS A 94 -13.90 -17.27 -2.51
C HIS A 94 -14.77 -17.84 -3.63
N LEU A 95 -15.68 -18.77 -3.31
CA LEU A 95 -16.68 -19.26 -4.26
C LEU A 95 -17.60 -18.11 -4.73
N LEU A 96 -18.09 -17.27 -3.82
CA LEU A 96 -18.89 -16.10 -4.20
C LEU A 96 -18.10 -15.08 -5.02
N GLU A 97 -16.85 -14.80 -4.66
CA GLU A 97 -16.00 -13.85 -5.37
C GLU A 97 -15.76 -14.28 -6.82
N ARG A 98 -15.58 -15.58 -7.06
CA ARG A 98 -15.44 -16.16 -8.40
C ARG A 98 -16.64 -15.79 -9.28
N ASP A 99 -17.85 -15.91 -8.73
CA ASP A 99 -19.09 -15.72 -9.46
C ASP A 99 -19.55 -14.24 -9.45
N LEU A 100 -18.92 -13.40 -8.63
CA LEU A 100 -19.19 -11.96 -8.49
C LEU A 100 -18.02 -11.14 -9.05
N PRO A 101 -18.00 -10.83 -10.35
CA PRO A 101 -16.85 -10.24 -11.04
C PRO A 101 -16.45 -8.84 -10.54
N LEU A 102 -17.38 -8.12 -9.89
CA LEU A 102 -17.18 -6.79 -9.33
C LEU A 102 -16.91 -6.79 -7.82
N HIS A 103 -16.84 -7.95 -7.18
CA HIS A 103 -16.53 -8.04 -5.76
C HIS A 103 -15.13 -8.61 -5.56
N ILE A 104 -14.45 -8.21 -4.48
CA ILE A 104 -13.23 -8.87 -4.00
C ILE A 104 -13.41 -9.30 -2.55
N ILE A 105 -12.70 -10.33 -2.12
CA ILE A 105 -12.58 -10.63 -0.70
C ILE A 105 -11.45 -9.81 -0.13
N CYS A 106 -11.72 -9.19 1.00
CA CYS A 106 -10.69 -8.53 1.76
C CYS A 106 -10.13 -9.46 2.85
N PRO A 107 -8.84 -9.82 2.83
CA PRO A 107 -8.23 -10.72 3.82
C PRO A 107 -8.06 -10.07 5.21
N HIS A 108 -8.50 -8.82 5.36
CA HIS A 108 -8.38 -8.07 6.61
C HIS A 108 -9.69 -8.11 7.39
N CYS A 109 -10.83 -8.16 6.69
CA CYS A 109 -12.14 -8.10 7.31
C CYS A 109 -13.04 -9.30 6.98
N ASN A 110 -12.59 -10.20 6.09
CA ASN A 110 -13.31 -11.37 5.58
C ASN A 110 -14.71 -10.98 5.09
N LYS A 111 -14.76 -9.95 4.22
CA LYS A 111 -15.99 -9.47 3.57
C LYS A 111 -15.77 -9.28 2.08
N LEU A 112 -16.85 -9.41 1.33
CA LEU A 112 -16.91 -8.98 -0.05
C LEU A 112 -17.00 -7.46 -0.14
N HIS A 113 -16.13 -6.85 -0.92
CA HIS A 113 -16.15 -5.43 -1.21
C HIS A 113 -16.49 -5.19 -2.68
N PHE A 114 -17.48 -4.34 -2.91
CA PHE A 114 -17.95 -4.00 -4.24
C PHE A 114 -17.04 -2.92 -4.86
N THR A 115 -16.38 -3.27 -5.96
CA THR A 115 -15.37 -2.44 -6.64
C THR A 115 -15.88 -1.04 -7.03
N PRO A 116 -17.12 -0.86 -7.53
CA PRO A 116 -17.66 0.48 -7.79
C PRO A 116 -17.81 1.39 -6.56
N LEU A 117 -17.56 0.89 -5.35
CA LEU A 117 -17.54 1.65 -4.10
C LEU A 117 -16.13 1.76 -3.50
N ALA A 118 -15.08 1.54 -4.31
CA ALA A 118 -13.67 1.58 -3.91
C ALA A 118 -13.29 2.82 -3.09
N GLU A 119 -13.85 3.99 -3.41
CA GLU A 119 -13.60 5.26 -2.71
C GLU A 119 -13.86 5.19 -1.19
N ARG A 120 -14.75 4.30 -0.74
CA ARG A 120 -15.04 4.10 0.70
C ARG A 120 -13.86 3.52 1.47
N HIS A 121 -12.89 2.94 0.77
CA HIS A 121 -11.69 2.32 1.32
C HIS A 121 -10.49 3.28 1.32
N LEU A 122 -10.63 4.51 0.82
CA LEU A 122 -9.58 5.51 0.94
C LEU A 122 -9.28 5.82 2.42
N VAL A 123 -7.99 5.81 2.74
CA VAL A 123 -7.50 6.27 4.03
C VAL A 123 -7.14 7.75 3.90
N THR A 124 -8.07 8.62 4.26
CA THR A 124 -7.86 10.08 4.25
C THR A 124 -7.45 10.64 5.60
N GLU A 125 -7.71 9.89 6.67
CA GLU A 125 -7.47 10.30 8.05
C GLU A 125 -6.38 9.41 8.66
N ARG A 126 -5.49 10.01 9.46
CA ARG A 126 -4.56 9.23 10.27
C ARG A 126 -5.35 8.43 11.30
N TYR A 127 -4.87 7.21 11.57
CA TYR A 127 -5.45 6.39 12.61
C TYR A 127 -5.48 7.16 13.93
N SER A 128 -6.66 7.26 14.52
CA SER A 128 -6.86 7.71 15.89
C SER A 128 -7.69 6.66 16.62
N PRO A 129 -7.28 6.22 17.83
CA PRO A 129 -8.06 5.25 18.61
C PRO A 129 -9.52 5.66 18.81
N THR A 130 -9.81 6.96 18.90
CA THR A 130 -11.17 7.47 19.10
C THR A 130 -12.04 7.42 17.84
N THR A 131 -11.49 7.74 16.66
CA THR A 131 -12.23 7.71 15.39
C THR A 131 -12.28 6.31 14.77
N SER A 132 -11.34 5.43 15.13
CA SER A 132 -11.19 4.08 14.56
C SER A 132 -12.32 3.11 14.92
N LYS A 133 -13.14 3.39 15.95
CA LYS A 133 -14.22 2.50 16.39
C LYS A 133 -15.28 2.25 15.31
N THR A 134 -15.42 3.16 14.35
CA THR A 134 -16.37 3.03 13.22
C THR A 134 -15.72 2.51 11.95
N TRP A 135 -14.40 2.30 11.95
CA TRP A 135 -13.67 1.90 10.76
C TRP A 135 -13.76 0.38 10.56
N SER A 136 -13.80 -0.03 9.29
CA SER A 136 -13.65 -1.44 8.96
C SER A 136 -12.25 -1.93 9.34
N LYS A 137 -12.13 -3.22 9.70
CA LYS A 137 -10.84 -3.85 10.01
C LYS A 137 -9.80 -3.63 8.91
N CYS A 138 -10.21 -3.66 7.65
CA CYS A 138 -9.35 -3.39 6.50
C CYS A 138 -8.79 -1.96 6.50
N ARG A 139 -9.65 -0.96 6.71
CA ARG A 139 -9.25 0.44 6.80
C ARG A 139 -8.34 0.70 8.00
N THR A 140 -8.63 0.08 9.14
CA THR A 140 -7.77 0.17 10.33
C THR A 140 -6.37 -0.39 10.05
N ARG A 141 -6.26 -1.57 9.42
CA ARG A 141 -4.96 -2.17 9.10
C ARG A 141 -4.18 -1.34 8.07
N ASP A 142 -4.84 -0.81 7.04
CA ASP A 142 -4.21 0.09 6.07
C ASP A 142 -3.69 1.38 6.74
N SER A 143 -4.49 1.98 7.63
CA SER A 143 -4.12 3.21 8.33
C SER A 143 -2.99 3.01 9.35
N LEU A 144 -2.96 1.86 10.04
CA LEU A 144 -1.83 1.48 10.90
C LEU A 144 -0.55 1.33 10.06
N SER A 145 -0.65 0.67 8.89
CA SER A 145 0.48 0.50 7.97
C SER A 145 1.00 1.86 7.46
N GLN A 146 0.09 2.78 7.14
CA GLN A 146 0.44 4.17 6.80
C GLN A 146 1.05 4.93 7.99
N GLY A 147 0.64 4.62 9.22
CA GLY A 147 1.20 5.20 10.44
C GLY A 147 2.69 4.88 10.63
N VAL A 148 3.13 3.71 10.14
CA VAL A 148 4.55 3.32 10.08
C VAL A 148 5.25 3.86 8.82
N ARG A 149 4.49 4.50 7.92
CA ARG A 149 4.96 5.33 6.80
C ARG A 149 5.80 4.59 5.75
N TYR A 150 5.67 3.27 5.68
CA TYR A 150 6.28 2.46 4.62
C TYR A 150 5.42 2.42 3.36
N THR A 151 4.12 2.69 3.47
CA THR A 151 3.22 2.83 2.33
C THR A 151 3.03 4.30 1.98
N PRO A 152 2.84 4.63 0.69
CA PRO A 152 2.47 5.99 0.29
C PRO A 152 1.15 6.42 0.93
N PRO A 153 0.92 7.74 1.09
CA PRO A 153 -0.37 8.25 1.53
C PRO A 153 -1.49 7.76 0.61
N ARG A 154 -2.68 7.55 1.17
CA ARG A 154 -3.87 7.00 0.49
C ARG A 154 -3.76 5.58 -0.03
N PHE A 155 -2.61 4.91 0.02
CA PHE A 155 -2.51 3.51 -0.33
C PHE A 155 -3.51 2.67 0.48
N SER A 156 -4.31 1.85 -0.19
CA SER A 156 -5.23 0.90 0.43
C SER A 156 -5.05 -0.50 -0.14
N SER A 157 -4.89 -1.49 0.73
CA SER A 157 -4.85 -2.92 0.37
C SER A 157 -6.06 -3.33 -0.46
N THR A 158 -7.23 -2.82 -0.08
CA THR A 158 -8.50 -3.18 -0.70
C THR A 158 -8.61 -2.62 -2.11
N ILE A 159 -8.20 -1.37 -2.31
CA ILE A 159 -8.21 -0.74 -3.64
C ILE A 159 -7.16 -1.40 -4.55
N PHE A 160 -5.99 -1.76 -4.00
CA PHE A 160 -5.00 -2.58 -4.70
C PHE A 160 -5.60 -3.89 -5.23
N LEU A 161 -6.22 -4.69 -4.38
CA LEU A 161 -6.84 -5.96 -4.78
C LEU A 161 -7.95 -5.77 -5.83
N MET A 162 -8.75 -4.69 -5.69
CA MET A 162 -9.76 -4.31 -6.69
C MET A 162 -9.12 -3.99 -8.04
N ALA A 163 -8.03 -3.21 -8.04
CA ALA A 163 -7.31 -2.80 -9.25
C ALA A 163 -6.75 -4.03 -9.96
N MET A 164 -6.09 -4.92 -9.22
CA MET A 164 -5.50 -6.14 -9.78
C MET A 164 -6.54 -7.12 -10.31
N LYS A 165 -7.67 -7.31 -9.61
CA LYS A 165 -8.78 -8.11 -10.15
C LYS A 165 -9.37 -7.50 -11.42
N THR A 166 -9.54 -6.19 -11.44
CA THR A 166 -10.07 -5.46 -12.61
C THR A 166 -9.13 -5.57 -13.80
N HIS A 167 -7.81 -5.46 -13.58
CA HIS A 167 -6.78 -5.64 -14.59
C HIS A 167 -6.84 -7.02 -15.25
N ARG A 168 -6.90 -8.09 -14.45
CA ARG A 168 -6.99 -9.47 -14.94
C ARG A 168 -8.22 -9.74 -15.79
N ARG A 169 -9.27 -8.93 -15.65
CA ARG A 169 -10.48 -9.00 -16.46
C ARG A 169 -10.38 -8.19 -17.76
N GLY A 170 -9.23 -7.58 -18.05
CA GLY A 170 -9.05 -6.68 -19.20
C GLY A 170 -9.90 -5.41 -19.12
N CYS A 171 -10.33 -5.02 -17.91
CA CYS A 171 -11.16 -3.84 -17.70
C CYS A 171 -10.29 -2.60 -17.40
N ASP A 172 -10.85 -1.41 -17.62
CA ASP A 172 -10.17 -0.15 -17.29
C ASP A 172 -9.90 -0.04 -15.79
N THR A 173 -8.61 0.08 -15.43
CA THR A 173 -8.14 0.22 -14.05
C THR A 173 -7.86 1.65 -13.66
N SER A 174 -7.88 2.60 -14.60
CA SER A 174 -7.50 4.00 -14.37
C SER A 174 -8.21 4.62 -13.15
N PRO A 175 -9.54 4.44 -12.97
CA PRO A 175 -10.23 4.99 -11.81
C PRO A 175 -9.70 4.44 -10.47
N LEU A 176 -9.25 3.18 -10.43
CA LEU A 176 -8.72 2.57 -9.20
C LEU A 176 -7.26 2.98 -8.95
N LEU A 177 -6.46 3.15 -10.00
CA LEU A 177 -5.09 3.65 -9.92
C LEU A 177 -5.05 5.12 -9.50
N ASP A 178 -6.02 5.93 -9.97
CA ASP A 178 -6.19 7.32 -9.54
C ASP A 178 -6.48 7.43 -8.03
N LEU A 179 -7.25 6.48 -7.47
CA LEU A 179 -7.52 6.42 -6.03
C LEU A 179 -6.27 6.07 -5.20
N LEU A 180 -5.34 5.32 -5.79
CA LEU A 180 -4.04 5.01 -5.16
C LEU A 180 -3.01 6.13 -5.35
N SER A 181 -3.30 7.10 -6.21
CA SER A 181 -2.42 8.24 -6.48
C SER A 181 -2.60 9.35 -5.44
N TYR A 182 -1.53 10.10 -5.21
CA TYR A 182 -1.49 11.13 -4.17
C TYR A 182 -0.67 12.34 -4.63
N LYS A 183 -1.12 13.53 -4.24
CA LYS A 183 -0.37 14.76 -4.42
C LYS A 183 -0.71 15.75 -3.32
N LYS A 184 0.30 16.26 -2.60
CA LYS A 184 0.11 17.30 -1.59
C LYS A 184 1.36 18.14 -1.41
N ILE A 185 1.16 19.44 -1.23
CA ILE A 185 2.19 20.37 -0.75
C ILE A 185 1.89 20.74 0.70
N GLU A 186 2.89 20.63 1.56
CA GLU A 186 2.81 20.97 2.98
C GLU A 186 4.02 21.78 3.44
N SER A 187 3.76 22.77 4.31
CA SER A 187 4.83 23.52 4.95
C SER A 187 5.22 22.81 6.24
N CYS A 188 6.50 22.47 6.37
CA CYS A 188 7.08 21.81 7.53
C CYS A 188 8.02 22.77 8.27
N ALA A 189 8.50 22.36 9.44
CA ALA A 189 9.53 23.12 10.15
C ALA A 189 10.83 23.12 9.36
N GLY A 190 11.22 24.28 8.81
CA GLY A 190 12.48 24.48 8.10
C GLY A 190 12.48 24.14 6.60
N PHE A 191 11.43 23.52 6.07
CA PHE A 191 11.28 23.22 4.63
C PHE A 191 9.81 23.22 4.18
N THR A 192 9.58 23.25 2.87
CA THR A 192 8.29 22.95 2.25
C THR A 192 8.42 21.60 1.53
N GLN A 193 7.45 20.72 1.68
CA GLN A 193 7.45 19.39 1.06
C GLN A 193 6.37 19.29 -0.01
N LEU A 194 6.73 18.78 -1.18
CA LEU A 194 5.80 18.23 -2.16
C LEU A 194 5.90 16.70 -2.10
N HIS A 195 4.76 16.03 -2.01
CA HIS A 195 4.68 14.57 -2.01
C HIS A 195 3.76 14.14 -3.15
N ILE A 196 4.31 13.35 -4.07
CA ILE A 196 3.62 12.80 -5.24
C ILE A 196 3.73 11.27 -5.21
N SER A 197 2.62 10.57 -5.39
CA SER A 197 2.60 9.12 -5.54
C SER A 197 1.74 8.74 -6.74
N GLU A 198 2.20 7.77 -7.53
CA GLU A 198 1.52 7.27 -8.72
C GLU A 198 1.58 5.74 -8.76
N ALA A 199 0.48 5.10 -9.14
CA ALA A 199 0.39 3.65 -9.24
C ALA A 199 0.19 3.22 -10.70
N ARG A 200 0.88 2.17 -11.12
CA ARG A 200 0.79 1.59 -12.47
C ARG A 200 0.75 0.09 -12.38
N ILE A 201 0.12 -0.56 -13.35
CA ILE A 201 0.20 -2.02 -13.50
C ILE A 201 1.11 -2.32 -14.68
N ARG A 202 2.13 -3.16 -14.44
CA ARG A 202 3.16 -3.57 -15.39
C ARG A 202 3.52 -5.02 -15.11
N ASN A 203 3.58 -5.85 -16.15
CA ASN A 203 3.89 -7.27 -16.05
C ASN A 203 3.06 -7.98 -14.96
N ASP A 204 1.74 -7.76 -14.98
CA ASP A 204 0.77 -8.29 -14.00
C ASP A 204 1.00 -7.89 -12.53
N SER A 205 1.91 -6.96 -12.23
CA SER A 205 2.16 -6.45 -10.88
C SER A 205 1.77 -4.98 -10.72
N LEU A 206 1.28 -4.61 -9.54
CA LEU A 206 1.09 -3.21 -9.18
C LEU A 206 2.43 -2.62 -8.74
N LEU A 207 2.91 -1.64 -9.49
CA LEU A 207 4.08 -0.84 -9.16
C LEU A 207 3.64 0.54 -8.66
N ILE A 208 4.37 1.08 -7.70
CA ILE A 208 4.14 2.43 -7.17
C ILE A 208 5.43 3.23 -7.21
N ARG A 209 5.36 4.44 -7.74
CA ARG A 209 6.36 5.48 -7.56
C ARG A 209 5.88 6.46 -6.50
N ASP A 210 6.76 6.79 -5.58
CA ASP A 210 6.53 7.72 -4.48
C ASP A 210 7.69 8.71 -4.40
N GLN A 211 7.46 9.97 -4.76
CA GLN A 211 8.45 11.04 -4.75
C GLN A 211 8.13 12.08 -3.68
N LYS A 212 9.12 12.40 -2.86
CA LYS A 212 9.09 13.53 -1.93
C LYS A 212 10.15 14.55 -2.34
N VAL A 213 9.73 15.81 -2.46
CA VAL A 213 10.60 16.93 -2.78
C VAL A 213 10.63 17.86 -1.59
N PHE A 214 11.82 18.03 -1.03
CA PHE A 214 12.08 18.87 0.13
C PHE A 214 12.72 20.18 -0.32
N MET A 215 11.93 21.25 -0.35
CA MET A 215 12.36 22.59 -0.72
C MET A 215 12.85 23.36 0.51
N LEU A 216 14.12 23.77 0.48
CA LEU A 216 14.81 24.47 1.55
C LEU A 216 15.06 25.93 1.15
N PRO A 217 14.97 26.89 2.10
CA PRO A 217 15.32 28.28 1.83
C PRO A 217 16.78 28.43 1.39
N ALA A 218 17.04 29.33 0.44
CA ALA A 218 18.39 29.65 -0.04
C ALA A 218 19.34 30.17 1.06
N SER A 219 18.79 30.66 2.19
CA SER A 219 19.59 31.12 3.34
C SER A 219 20.22 29.98 4.14
N ARG A 220 19.76 28.73 3.99
CA ARG A 220 20.37 27.59 4.66
C ARG A 220 21.59 27.12 3.88
N LYS A 221 22.72 27.03 4.60
CA LYS A 221 23.96 26.46 4.08
C LYS A 221 23.93 24.93 4.23
N ASN A 222 24.37 24.21 3.21
CA ASN A 222 24.57 22.77 3.24
C ASN A 222 25.92 22.43 3.91
N PRO A 223 26.08 21.26 4.54
CA PRO A 223 25.05 20.25 4.80
C PRO A 223 24.08 20.71 5.91
N PHE A 224 22.78 20.56 5.68
CA PHE A 224 21.73 20.90 6.64
C PHE A 224 21.22 19.64 7.34
N THR A 225 20.80 19.77 8.60
CA THR A 225 20.01 18.74 9.26
C THR A 225 18.54 18.92 8.88
N LEU A 226 18.04 18.02 8.06
CA LEU A 226 16.62 17.93 7.70
C LEU A 226 16.06 16.70 8.39
N PHE A 227 15.11 16.91 9.30
CA PHE A 227 14.28 15.83 9.81
C PHE A 227 13.10 15.67 8.88
N GLY A 228 13.19 14.65 8.04
CA GLY A 228 12.19 14.34 7.05
C GLY A 228 12.17 12.84 6.85
N GLU A 229 10.98 12.29 6.62
CA GLU A 229 10.88 10.88 6.31
C GLU A 229 11.24 10.69 4.85
N PHE A 230 12.53 10.59 4.59
CA PHE A 230 13.04 10.27 3.27
C PHE A 230 12.47 8.91 2.89
N GLY A 231 12.43 8.00 3.87
CA GLY A 231 11.73 6.74 3.74
C GLY A 231 12.45 5.84 2.76
N PHE A 232 12.61 4.58 3.14
CA PHE A 232 13.17 3.59 2.22
C PHE A 232 12.24 2.39 2.25
N CYS A 233 12.26 1.59 3.31
CA CYS A 233 11.24 0.59 3.58
C CYS A 233 11.19 0.29 5.08
N ARG A 234 10.59 -0.83 5.49
CA ARG A 234 10.64 -1.28 6.90
C ARG A 234 12.03 -1.77 7.33
N HIS A 235 12.85 -2.21 6.39
CA HIS A 235 14.13 -2.86 6.67
C HIS A 235 15.29 -1.88 6.75
N CYS A 236 15.25 -0.82 5.96
CA CYS A 236 16.16 0.32 6.09
C CYS A 236 15.31 1.58 6.15
N VAL A 237 15.54 2.40 7.17
CA VAL A 237 14.76 3.60 7.43
C VAL A 237 15.70 4.80 7.46
N LEU A 238 15.36 5.82 6.68
CA LEU A 238 16.10 7.08 6.58
C LEU A 238 15.17 8.21 7.04
N HIS A 239 15.47 8.80 8.20
CA HIS A 239 14.65 9.82 8.87
C HIS A 239 15.28 11.21 8.84
N SER A 240 16.53 11.30 8.45
CA SER A 240 17.29 12.54 8.46
C SER A 240 18.45 12.53 7.49
N THR A 241 18.98 13.72 7.20
CA THR A 241 20.22 13.84 6.40
C THR A 241 21.41 13.25 7.12
N ASP A 242 21.39 13.18 8.45
CA ASP A 242 22.39 12.47 9.24
C ASP A 242 22.35 10.96 8.93
N ASP A 243 21.17 10.37 8.70
CA ASP A 243 21.06 8.97 8.29
C ASP A 243 21.64 8.73 6.89
N LEU A 244 21.50 9.71 5.99
CA LEU A 244 22.11 9.66 4.66
C LEU A 244 23.64 9.61 4.78
N LEU A 245 24.22 10.53 5.56
CA LEU A 245 25.66 10.57 5.83
C LEU A 245 26.15 9.29 6.53
N CYS A 246 25.38 8.77 7.48
CA CYS A 246 25.65 7.49 8.15
C CYS A 246 25.66 6.30 7.20
N CYS A 247 24.95 6.38 6.08
CA CYS A 247 24.92 5.37 5.01
C CYS A 247 25.95 5.64 3.90
N GLY A 248 26.79 6.66 4.05
CA GLY A 248 27.76 7.05 3.04
C GLY A 248 27.13 7.73 1.81
N ILE A 249 25.87 8.17 1.90
CA ILE A 249 25.20 8.93 0.84
C ILE A 249 25.68 10.38 0.91
N TYR A 250 26.25 10.87 -0.18
CA TYR A 250 26.76 12.22 -0.24
C TYR A 250 25.64 13.26 -0.36
N VAL A 251 25.72 14.32 0.46
CA VAL A 251 24.83 15.48 0.36
C VAL A 251 25.65 16.65 -0.19
N PRO A 252 25.41 17.09 -1.43
CA PRO A 252 26.22 18.12 -2.08
C PRO A 252 26.09 19.49 -1.41
N THR A 253 27.14 20.31 -1.53
CA THR A 253 27.04 21.73 -1.19
C THR A 253 26.17 22.46 -2.21
N VAL A 254 25.77 23.70 -1.89
CA VAL A 254 24.90 24.49 -2.79
C VAL A 254 25.59 24.73 -4.14
N GLU A 255 26.90 24.92 -4.12
CA GLU A 255 27.72 25.15 -5.31
C GLU A 255 27.86 23.90 -6.19
N GLU A 256 27.75 22.71 -5.59
CA GLU A 256 27.85 21.44 -6.31
C GLU A 256 26.51 20.98 -6.91
N MET A 257 25.38 21.48 -6.39
CA MET A 257 24.04 21.01 -6.74
C MET A 257 23.67 21.19 -8.22
N ASP A 258 24.16 22.24 -8.90
CA ASP A 258 23.80 22.52 -10.29
C ASP A 258 24.28 21.44 -11.27
N ASN A 259 25.36 20.75 -10.93
CA ASN A 259 25.95 19.68 -11.75
C ASN A 259 26.00 18.34 -11.01
N TYR A 260 25.26 18.22 -9.91
CA TYR A 260 25.30 17.01 -9.10
C TYR A 260 24.56 15.87 -9.79
N VAL A 261 25.29 14.80 -10.07
CA VAL A 261 24.73 13.52 -10.45
C VAL A 261 24.86 12.58 -9.26
N SER A 262 23.75 11.95 -8.88
CA SER A 262 23.70 10.97 -7.79
C SER A 262 24.76 9.88 -8.01
N ARG A 263 25.77 9.82 -7.14
CA ARG A 263 26.89 8.87 -7.26
C ARG A 263 26.45 7.45 -6.93
N GLU A 264 25.48 7.37 -6.04
CA GLU A 264 24.92 6.14 -5.52
C GLU A 264 23.95 5.50 -6.53
N GLY A 265 23.40 6.27 -7.47
CA GLY A 265 22.39 5.79 -8.43
C GLY A 265 21.16 5.23 -7.71
N ILE A 266 20.63 4.11 -8.22
CA ILE A 266 19.52 3.40 -7.56
C ILE A 266 20.04 2.61 -6.36
N ILE A 267 19.49 2.85 -5.19
CA ILE A 267 19.71 2.10 -3.96
C ILE A 267 18.53 1.13 -3.80
N TYR A 268 18.75 -0.10 -3.36
CA TYR A 268 17.68 -1.09 -3.25
C TYR A 268 17.78 -1.96 -2.00
N CYS A 269 16.64 -2.48 -1.56
CA CYS A 269 16.53 -3.23 -0.32
C CYS A 269 16.80 -4.72 -0.54
N ASN A 270 17.58 -5.33 0.35
CA ASN A 270 17.83 -6.78 0.29
C ASN A 270 16.64 -7.64 0.71
N TYR A 271 15.62 -7.06 1.34
CA TYR A 271 14.56 -7.82 2.02
C TYR A 271 13.16 -7.49 1.47
N CYS A 272 13.04 -6.49 0.61
CA CYS A 272 11.78 -6.16 -0.04
C CYS A 272 12.02 -5.58 -1.43
N HIS A 273 10.99 -5.66 -2.28
CA HIS A 273 11.05 -5.14 -3.64
C HIS A 273 10.85 -3.62 -3.62
N THR A 274 11.88 -2.89 -3.19
CA THR A 274 11.85 -1.43 -3.08
C THR A 274 13.19 -0.84 -3.50
N GLU A 275 13.10 0.15 -4.37
CA GLU A 275 14.22 0.93 -4.89
C GLU A 275 14.05 2.39 -4.47
N LEU A 276 15.16 3.07 -4.25
CA LEU A 276 15.24 4.46 -3.86
C LEU A 276 16.31 5.15 -4.71
N ARG A 277 16.05 6.39 -5.11
CA ARG A 277 17.03 7.30 -5.66
C ARG A 277 16.92 8.65 -4.95
N ILE A 278 18.07 9.23 -4.64
CA ILE A 278 18.16 10.55 -4.02
C ILE A 278 18.90 11.47 -4.98
N ASP A 279 18.27 12.59 -5.32
CA ASP A 279 18.79 13.60 -6.22
C ASP A 279 18.68 14.99 -5.58
N PHE A 280 19.42 15.95 -6.13
CA PHE A 280 19.50 17.31 -5.61
C PHE A 280 19.45 18.31 -6.77
N LYS A 281 18.87 19.48 -6.54
CA LYS A 281 18.82 20.56 -7.51
C LYS A 281 18.82 21.92 -6.82
N SER A 282 19.63 22.87 -7.30
CA SER A 282 19.51 24.26 -6.88
C SER A 282 18.50 25.00 -7.75
N TYR A 283 17.75 25.90 -7.11
CA TYR A 283 16.92 26.90 -7.76
C TYR A 283 17.46 28.32 -7.46
N GLY A 284 18.75 28.42 -7.13
CA GLY A 284 19.44 29.66 -6.80
C GLY A 284 18.77 30.39 -5.63
N LYS A 285 18.28 31.61 -5.89
CA LYS A 285 17.64 32.44 -4.85
C LYS A 285 16.31 31.87 -4.35
N ALA A 286 15.65 31.01 -5.13
CA ALA A 286 14.38 30.42 -4.74
C ALA A 286 14.54 29.32 -3.68
N GLY A 287 15.71 28.69 -3.61
CA GLY A 287 16.01 27.63 -2.66
C GLY A 287 16.77 26.47 -3.27
N ASN A 288 16.95 25.44 -2.46
CA ASN A 288 17.56 24.18 -2.86
C ASN A 288 16.57 23.04 -2.60
N ALA A 289 16.52 22.07 -3.52
CA ALA A 289 15.62 20.94 -3.43
C ALA A 289 16.40 19.63 -3.29
N MET A 290 15.91 18.76 -2.41
CA MET A 290 16.27 17.35 -2.37
C MET A 290 15.08 16.53 -2.82
N PHE A 291 15.32 15.58 -3.71
CA PHE A 291 14.33 14.67 -4.27
C PHE A 291 14.61 13.29 -3.72
N VAL A 292 13.59 12.66 -3.15
CA VAL A 292 13.65 11.28 -2.69
C VAL A 292 12.59 10.54 -3.47
N THR A 293 13.01 9.77 -4.47
CA THR A 293 12.13 8.98 -5.33
C THR A 293 12.24 7.52 -4.95
N ARG A 294 11.11 6.89 -4.69
CA ARG A 294 11.01 5.49 -4.29
C ARG A 294 10.11 4.73 -5.26
N TRP A 295 10.56 3.56 -5.70
CA TRP A 295 9.75 2.62 -6.48
C TRP A 295 9.49 1.35 -5.68
N MET A 296 8.27 0.82 -5.77
CA MET A 296 7.82 -0.33 -5.02
C MET A 296 7.05 -1.28 -5.91
N ASP A 297 7.44 -2.56 -5.91
CA ASP A 297 6.66 -3.63 -6.53
C ASP A 297 5.77 -4.28 -5.46
N ILE A 298 4.47 -3.97 -5.50
CA ILE A 298 3.47 -4.41 -4.53
C ILE A 298 3.06 -5.87 -4.72
N GLY A 299 3.17 -6.40 -5.95
CA GLY A 299 2.81 -7.77 -6.31
C GLY A 299 1.52 -7.87 -7.13
N GLU A 300 1.13 -9.11 -7.42
CA GLU A 300 0.03 -9.42 -8.35
C GLU A 300 -1.35 -9.32 -7.71
N GLY A 301 -1.43 -9.30 -6.37
CA GLY A 301 -2.70 -9.27 -5.65
C GLY A 301 -3.59 -10.47 -5.96
N ARG A 302 -2.97 -11.65 -6.09
CA ARG A 302 -3.65 -12.96 -6.23
C ARG A 302 -3.63 -13.71 -4.90
N ASP A 303 -2.46 -13.77 -4.29
CA ASP A 303 -2.22 -14.45 -3.05
C ASP A 303 -2.05 -13.43 -1.92
N VAL A 304 -2.77 -13.66 -0.84
CA VAL A 304 -2.68 -12.84 0.38
C VAL A 304 -1.38 -13.13 1.14
N ASP A 305 -0.75 -14.27 0.82
CA ASP A 305 0.56 -14.69 1.30
C ASP A 305 1.72 -14.31 0.38
N ASP A 306 1.47 -13.57 -0.70
CA ASP A 306 2.52 -12.99 -1.54
C ASP A 306 3.52 -12.20 -0.68
N VAL A 307 4.80 -12.57 -0.77
CA VAL A 307 5.89 -11.96 0.01
C VAL A 307 6.00 -10.47 -0.28
N LYS A 308 5.82 -10.04 -1.54
CA LYS A 308 5.80 -8.62 -1.91
C LYS A 308 4.72 -7.90 -1.10
N TRP A 309 3.53 -8.48 -1.05
CA TRP A 309 2.42 -7.89 -0.32
C TRP A 309 2.65 -7.87 1.20
N ARG A 310 2.98 -9.03 1.79
CA ARG A 310 3.06 -9.24 3.24
C ARG A 310 4.11 -8.40 3.94
N VAL A 311 5.26 -8.22 3.32
CA VAL A 311 6.39 -7.44 3.89
C VAL A 311 5.96 -6.00 4.25
N ARG A 312 4.93 -5.48 3.59
CA ARG A 312 4.44 -4.11 3.76
C ARG A 312 3.37 -3.95 4.85
N LEU A 313 2.74 -5.04 5.29
CA LEU A 313 1.56 -4.98 6.15
C LEU A 313 1.84 -4.74 7.63
N GLY A 314 3.10 -4.81 8.08
CA GLY A 314 3.43 -4.64 9.48
C GLY A 314 2.95 -5.84 10.32
N GLY A 315 3.88 -6.50 11.01
CA GLY A 315 3.65 -7.72 11.78
C GLY A 315 4.99 -8.35 12.10
N GLY A 316 5.25 -8.73 13.34
CA GLY A 316 6.57 -9.08 13.86
C GLY A 316 7.03 -10.50 13.51
N ASN A 317 6.95 -10.92 12.25
CA ASN A 317 7.32 -12.29 11.86
C ASN A 317 8.77 -12.35 11.36
N GLU A 318 9.46 -13.44 11.71
CA GLU A 318 10.89 -13.72 11.44
C GLU A 318 11.25 -13.71 9.94
N TRP A 319 10.30 -14.00 9.04
CA TRP A 319 10.46 -14.04 7.58
C TRP A 319 10.67 -12.68 6.89
N LEU A 320 10.63 -11.57 7.63
CA LEU A 320 10.90 -10.23 7.08
C LEU A 320 12.37 -10.02 6.69
N TRP A 321 13.23 -10.99 6.99
CA TRP A 321 14.68 -10.87 6.82
C TRP A 321 15.25 -11.91 5.85
N ASP A 322 14.40 -12.61 5.10
CA ASP A 322 14.89 -13.43 3.99
C ASP A 322 15.33 -12.51 2.86
N GLU A 323 16.54 -12.74 2.34
CA GLU A 323 17.05 -11.95 1.24
C GLU A 323 16.24 -12.23 -0.04
N VAL A 324 15.75 -11.17 -0.66
CA VAL A 324 15.14 -11.19 -1.98
C VAL A 324 16.18 -10.80 -3.02
N ILE A 325 16.22 -11.56 -4.11
CA ILE A 325 17.13 -11.31 -5.22
C ILE A 325 16.32 -10.75 -6.38
N TYR A 326 16.62 -9.52 -6.77
CA TYR A 326 16.09 -8.89 -7.97
C TYR A 326 17.15 -7.95 -8.57
N PRO A 327 17.16 -7.73 -9.89
CA PRO A 327 18.13 -6.85 -10.51
C PRO A 327 17.94 -5.41 -10.05
N ARG A 328 19.05 -4.75 -9.70
CA ARG A 328 19.08 -3.32 -9.38
C ARG A 328 18.50 -2.49 -10.52
N GLY A 329 17.54 -1.64 -10.22
CA GLY A 329 16.88 -0.76 -11.19
C GLY A 329 15.69 -1.40 -11.91
N SER A 330 15.46 -2.70 -11.75
CA SER A 330 14.39 -3.40 -12.47
C SER A 330 12.99 -2.88 -12.15
N ILE A 331 12.76 -2.36 -10.93
CA ILE A 331 11.45 -1.84 -10.53
C ILE A 331 11.24 -0.44 -11.11
N CYS A 332 12.26 0.41 -11.01
CA CYS A 332 12.30 1.72 -11.67
C CYS A 332 12.08 1.56 -13.18
N ASP A 333 12.87 0.72 -13.85
CA ASP A 333 12.79 0.49 -15.29
C ASP A 333 11.41 -0.01 -15.70
N ALA A 334 10.83 -0.95 -14.95
CA ALA A 334 9.49 -1.46 -15.22
C ALA A 334 8.41 -0.38 -15.05
N PHE A 335 8.56 0.53 -14.08
CA PHE A 335 7.60 1.60 -13.84
C PHE A 335 7.70 2.72 -14.89
N GLU A 336 8.93 3.18 -15.17
CA GLU A 336 9.22 4.30 -16.06
C GLU A 336 9.19 3.88 -17.54
N GLY A 337 9.31 2.59 -17.85
CA GLY A 337 9.23 2.06 -19.21
C GLY A 337 10.58 2.00 -19.94
N GLY A 338 11.69 1.97 -19.19
CA GLY A 338 13.05 1.92 -19.75
C GLY A 338 13.55 3.25 -20.34
N GLU A 339 12.82 4.35 -20.13
CA GLU A 339 13.30 5.70 -20.41
C GLU A 339 14.21 6.20 -19.28
N ASP A 340 15.14 7.10 -19.62
CA ASP A 340 16.00 7.73 -18.61
C ASP A 340 15.14 8.54 -17.64
N PHE A 341 15.14 8.12 -16.38
CA PHE A 341 14.34 8.77 -15.35
C PHE A 341 14.92 10.15 -14.97
N GLU A 342 14.18 11.21 -15.33
CA GLU A 342 14.44 12.59 -14.94
C GLU A 342 13.57 12.99 -13.73
N PHE A 343 14.21 13.07 -12.56
CA PHE A 343 13.52 13.24 -11.27
C PHE A 343 12.74 14.56 -11.15
N ASP A 344 13.19 15.61 -11.82
CA ASP A 344 12.62 16.96 -11.74
C ASP A 344 11.48 17.20 -12.73
N LEU A 345 11.34 16.36 -13.76
CA LEU A 345 10.22 16.45 -14.71
C LEU A 345 8.87 15.98 -14.14
N ILE A 346 8.87 15.24 -13.03
CA ILE A 346 7.62 14.86 -12.34
C ILE A 346 6.88 16.10 -11.81
N MET A 347 7.63 17.14 -11.44
CA MET A 347 7.06 18.38 -10.96
C MET A 347 6.58 19.24 -12.12
N THR A 348 5.34 19.72 -12.04
CA THR A 348 4.86 20.72 -12.99
C THR A 348 5.41 22.09 -12.61
N LYS A 349 5.50 23.01 -13.58
CA LYS A 349 5.84 24.43 -13.30
C LYS A 349 4.94 25.06 -12.24
N LYS A 350 3.67 24.63 -12.15
CA LYS A 350 2.74 25.09 -11.12
C LYS A 350 3.18 24.62 -9.72
N ASP A 351 3.66 23.38 -9.60
CA ASP A 351 4.14 22.85 -8.33
C ASP A 351 5.40 23.56 -7.87
N GLU A 352 6.33 23.84 -8.80
CA GLU A 352 7.52 24.66 -8.53
C GLU A 352 7.12 26.04 -7.99
N MET A 353 6.22 26.73 -8.69
CA MET A 353 5.73 28.04 -8.25
C MET A 353 5.06 27.98 -6.86
N GLU A 354 4.26 26.95 -6.58
CA GLU A 354 3.62 26.80 -5.27
C GLU A 354 4.65 26.48 -4.17
N LEU A 355 5.66 25.65 -4.46
CA LEU A 355 6.76 25.36 -3.53
C LEU A 355 7.55 26.62 -3.19
N PHE A 356 7.89 27.45 -4.19
CA PHE A 356 8.61 28.70 -3.98
C PHE A 356 7.78 29.75 -3.23
N ALA A 357 6.47 29.79 -3.47
CA ALA A 357 5.58 30.72 -2.81
C ALA A 357 5.36 30.39 -1.32
N ARG A 358 5.44 29.10 -0.96
CA ARG A 358 5.24 28.67 0.43
C ARG A 358 6.48 28.91 1.28
N ARG A 359 6.29 29.67 2.35
CA ARG A 359 7.30 29.83 3.38
C ARG A 359 7.30 28.61 4.29
N PRO A 360 8.47 27.99 4.54
CA PRO A 360 8.60 27.02 5.61
C PRO A 360 8.20 27.61 6.96
N LEU A 361 7.75 26.75 7.87
CA LEU A 361 7.58 27.16 9.25
C LEU A 361 8.97 27.42 9.86
N VAL A 362 9.06 28.40 10.75
CA VAL A 362 10.31 28.70 11.46
C VAL A 362 10.75 27.44 12.20
N ALA A 363 11.92 26.92 11.87
CA ALA A 363 12.49 25.78 12.59
C ALA A 363 12.91 26.25 13.98
N LEU A 364 12.52 25.53 15.03
CA LEU A 364 13.17 25.65 16.33
C LEU A 364 14.64 25.28 16.12
N ALA A 365 15.55 26.22 16.34
CA ALA A 365 16.97 26.00 16.21
C ALA A 365 17.41 24.90 17.19
N SER A 366 17.59 23.68 16.67
CA SER A 366 18.36 22.66 17.35
C SER A 366 19.74 22.70 16.70
N GLU A 367 20.60 23.55 17.24
CA GLU A 367 22.03 23.50 16.95
C GLU A 367 22.60 22.25 17.63
N ARG A 368 22.36 21.07 17.04
CA ARG A 368 23.26 19.95 17.32
C ARG A 368 24.53 20.25 16.56
N GLY A 369 25.63 20.42 17.30
CA GLY A 369 26.94 20.61 16.70
C GLY A 369 27.21 19.50 15.68
N GLN A 370 27.71 19.88 14.51
CA GLN A 370 28.22 18.97 13.48
C GLN A 370 29.44 18.23 14.06
N GLY A 371 29.19 17.23 14.91
CA GLY A 371 30.19 16.20 15.18
C GLY A 371 30.47 15.49 13.87
N LYS A 372 31.74 15.17 13.61
CA LYS A 372 32.15 14.36 12.46
C LYS A 372 31.47 12.99 12.62
N VAL A 373 30.38 12.76 11.89
CA VAL A 373 29.65 11.49 11.93
C VAL A 373 30.44 10.50 11.09
N GLU A 374 31.04 9.50 11.72
CA GLU A 374 31.64 8.39 10.98
C GLU A 374 30.54 7.51 10.38
N PRO A 375 30.62 7.15 9.09
CA PRO A 375 29.63 6.30 8.46
C PRO A 375 29.63 4.92 9.11
N SER A 376 28.46 4.50 9.59
CA SER A 376 28.26 3.16 10.14
C SER A 376 27.85 2.14 9.06
N HIS A 377 27.39 2.66 7.93
CA HIS A 377 26.97 1.89 6.75
C HIS A 377 27.57 2.53 5.50
N MET A 378 27.66 1.74 4.44
CA MET A 378 28.11 2.21 3.14
C MET A 378 27.25 1.58 2.04
N ILE A 379 27.16 2.25 0.90
CA ILE A 379 26.49 1.71 -0.28
C ILE A 379 27.50 0.91 -1.09
N ILE A 380 27.27 -0.40 -1.19
CA ILE A 380 28.07 -1.33 -2.00
C ILE A 380 27.12 -1.89 -3.07
N ASP A 381 27.41 -1.60 -4.34
CA ASP A 381 26.59 -2.03 -5.47
C ASP A 381 25.08 -1.72 -5.30
N GLY A 382 24.78 -0.50 -4.85
CA GLY A 382 23.39 -0.06 -4.60
C GLY A 382 22.74 -0.64 -3.35
N ARG A 383 23.44 -1.44 -2.53
CA ARG A 383 22.93 -2.00 -1.27
C ARG A 383 23.52 -1.28 -0.07
N ILE A 384 22.73 -1.07 0.96
CA ILE A 384 23.21 -0.54 2.23
C ILE A 384 23.81 -1.69 3.05
N VAL A 385 25.12 -1.64 3.27
CA VAL A 385 25.90 -2.66 4.00
C VAL A 385 26.51 -2.05 5.24
N ARG A 386 26.46 -2.76 6.37
CA ARG A 386 27.08 -2.33 7.62
C ARG A 386 28.60 -2.39 7.51
N VAL A 387 29.29 -1.34 7.94
CA VAL A 387 30.75 -1.30 7.98
C VAL A 387 31.24 -2.05 9.23
N PRO A 388 32.23 -2.98 9.14
CA PRO A 388 32.65 -3.82 10.27
C PRO A 388 33.36 -3.13 11.46
N SER A 389 33.49 -1.81 11.55
CA SER A 389 34.44 -1.17 12.51
C SER A 389 33.82 -0.24 13.56
N THR A 390 34.24 -0.51 14.81
CA THR A 390 34.27 0.29 16.06
C THR A 390 33.00 0.97 16.57
N GLU A 391 32.47 0.36 17.64
CA GLU A 391 31.38 0.83 18.53
C GLU A 391 29.99 0.97 17.90
N ILE A 392 28.97 0.61 18.69
CA ILE A 392 27.59 0.42 18.27
C ILE A 392 26.96 1.78 17.90
N GLY A 393 27.14 2.18 16.64
CA GLY A 393 26.45 3.33 16.03
C GLY A 393 24.96 3.05 15.82
N ARG A 394 24.10 3.98 16.27
CA ARG A 394 22.64 3.81 16.41
C ARG A 394 21.82 3.79 15.11
N CYS A 395 22.38 4.06 13.93
CA CYS A 395 21.55 4.47 12.79
C CYS A 395 20.71 3.38 12.12
N CYS A 396 20.96 2.07 12.34
CA CYS A 396 20.12 1.02 11.73
C CYS A 396 19.77 -0.19 12.64
N ASP A 397 20.29 -0.28 13.86
CA ASP A 397 20.11 -1.47 14.72
C ASP A 397 18.75 -1.55 15.45
N HIS A 398 17.91 -0.51 15.36
CA HIS A 398 16.62 -0.51 16.07
C HIS A 398 15.61 -1.55 15.57
N SER A 399 15.74 -2.05 14.34
CA SER A 399 14.86 -3.09 13.79
C SER A 399 15.36 -4.51 14.06
N HIS A 400 16.67 -4.72 14.16
CA HIS A 400 17.26 -6.07 14.27
C HIS A 400 17.35 -6.59 15.73
N GLN A 401 17.60 -5.72 16.72
CA GLN A 401 17.84 -6.18 18.10
C GLN A 401 16.57 -6.36 18.95
N GLN A 402 15.45 -5.70 18.64
CA GLN A 402 14.24 -5.79 19.48
C GLN A 402 13.45 -7.10 19.33
N TYR A 403 13.74 -7.92 18.32
CA TYR A 403 12.93 -9.11 18.01
C TYR A 403 13.65 -10.46 18.18
N ARG A 404 14.96 -10.51 18.44
CA ARG A 404 15.69 -11.78 18.63
C ARG A 404 15.59 -12.41 20.03
N HIS A 405 14.99 -11.75 21.01
CA HIS A 405 14.93 -12.25 22.40
C HIS A 405 13.58 -12.03 23.09
N ARG A 406 12.49 -12.51 22.48
CA ARG A 406 11.31 -12.89 23.27
C ARG A 406 11.04 -14.37 23.03
N PRO A 407 11.40 -15.26 23.98
CA PRO A 407 10.80 -16.59 23.99
C PRO A 407 9.30 -16.42 24.25
N PHE A 408 8.49 -17.04 23.38
CA PHE A 408 7.08 -17.27 23.65
C PHE A 408 6.91 -18.38 24.67
#